data_AF-A0A4Y8C8D4-F1
#
_entry.id   AF-A0A4Y8C8D4-F1
#
_cell.length_a   1.000
_cell.length_b   1.000
_cell.length_c   1.000
_cell.angle_alpha   90.00
_cell.angle_beta   90.00
_cell.angle_gamma   90.00
#
_symmetry.space_group_name_H-M   'P 1'
#
loop_
_entity.id
_entity.type
_entity.pdbx_description
1 polymer ?
#
loop_
_entity_poly.entity_id
_entity_poly.type
_entity_poly.pdbx_seq_one_letter_code
_entity_poly.pdbx_strand_id
1 'polypeptide(L)' 'MDKLDFRGQDFSQTGKAMYELACELFPIARSITGQGFRDSLEILNKTLGG' A
#
# COMPACT_ATOMS: atom_id res chain seq x y z
N MET A 1 9.75 -9.85 -4.42
CA MET A 1 8.98 -9.66 -5.67
C MET A 1 8.05 -8.49 -5.41
N ASP A 2 8.35 -7.34 -6.01
CA ASP A 2 7.59 -6.11 -5.79
C ASP A 2 6.21 -6.28 -6.41
N LYS A 3 5.17 -6.30 -5.55
CA LYS A 3 3.79 -6.56 -5.98
C LYS A 3 3.24 -5.45 -6.88
N LEU A 4 3.93 -4.31 -6.92
CA LEU A 4 3.57 -3.08 -7.61
C LEU A 4 4.69 -2.60 -8.57
N ASP A 5 5.41 -3.50 -9.24
CA ASP A 5 6.24 -3.10 -10.38
C ASP A 5 5.35 -2.76 -11.59
N PHE A 6 5.15 -1.46 -11.81
CA PHE A 6 4.26 -0.91 -12.83
C PHE A 6 4.86 -0.91 -14.24
N ARG A 7 6.16 -1.23 -14.39
CA ARG A 7 6.90 -1.02 -15.65
C ARG A 7 6.62 -2.07 -16.74
N GLY A 8 5.59 -2.90 -16.57
CA GLY A 8 5.14 -3.87 -17.57
C GLY A 8 3.79 -4.54 -17.27
N GLN A 9 2.98 -3.97 -16.37
CA GLN A 9 1.71 -4.57 -15.96
C GLN A 9 0.51 -3.91 -16.64
N ASP A 10 -0.58 -4.68 -16.75
CA ASP A 10 -1.86 -4.19 -17.21
C ASP A 10 -2.39 -3.08 -16.27
N PHE A 11 -2.81 -1.95 -16.86
CA PHE A 11 -3.27 -0.79 -16.10
C PHE A 11 -4.49 -1.09 -15.23
N SER A 12 -5.39 -1.99 -15.66
CA SER A 12 -6.58 -2.35 -14.88
C SER A 12 -6.18 -3.14 -13.63
N GLN A 13 -5.26 -4.09 -13.77
CA GLN A 13 -4.73 -4.86 -12.63
C GLN A 13 -3.98 -3.97 -11.64
N THR A 14 -3.15 -3.07 -12.16
CA THR A 14 -2.43 -2.07 -11.36
C THR A 14 -3.40 -1.19 -10.57
N GLY A 15 -4.39 -0.60 -11.25
CA GLY A 15 -5.39 0.27 -10.60
C GLY A 15 -6.18 -0.46 -9.52
N LYS A 16 -6.54 -1.73 -9.76
CA LYS A 16 -7.22 -2.56 -8.76
C LYS A 16 -6.36 -2.80 -7.53
N ALA A 17 -5.08 -3.17 -7.72
CA ALA A 17 -4.15 -3.41 -6.61
C ALA A 17 -3.91 -2.13 -5.78
N MET A 18 -3.81 -0.97 -6.44
CA MET A 18 -3.70 0.32 -5.75
C MET A 18 -4.96 0.65 -4.94
N TYR A 19 -6.14 0.40 -5.49
CA TYR A 19 -7.41 0.63 -4.80
C TYR A 19 -7.56 -0.27 -3.56
N GLU A 20 -7.24 -1.56 -3.68
CA GLU A 20 -7.29 -2.50 -2.56
C GLU A 20 -6.33 -2.09 -1.42
N LEU A 21 -5.10 -1.68 -1.77
CA LEU A 21 -4.15 -1.14 -0.80
C LEU A 21 -4.68 0.13 -0.10
N ALA A 22 -5.35 1.02 -0.84
CA ALA A 22 -5.96 2.22 -0.27
C ALA A 22 -7.10 1.86 0.71
N CYS A 23 -7.91 0.85 0.40
CA CYS A 23 -8.96 0.35 1.31
C CYS A 23 -8.37 -0.23 2.60
N GLU A 24 -7.25 -0.95 2.52
CA GLU A 24 -6.55 -1.49 3.69
C GLU A 24 -5.98 -0.39 4.59
N LEU A 25 -5.42 0.67 3.99
CA LEU A 25 -4.85 1.81 4.72
C LEU A 25 -5.91 2.80 5.25
N PHE A 26 -7.10 2.84 4.65
CA PHE A 26 -8.14 3.82 4.96
C PHE A 26 -8.59 3.85 6.44
N PRO A 27 -8.95 2.72 7.08
CA PRO A 27 -9.47 2.74 8.44
C PRO A 27 -8.42 3.05 9.51
N ILE A 28 -7.13 3.08 9.15
CA ILE A 28 -6.06 3.35 10.11
C ILE A 28 -6.09 4.81 10.50
N ALA A 29 -6.36 5.08 11.79
CA ALA A 29 -6.29 6.39 12.39
C ALA A 29 -4.84 6.89 12.41
N ARG A 30 -4.45 7.58 11.33
CA ARG A 30 -3.11 8.15 11.16
C ARG A 30 -3.04 9.56 11.74
N SER A 31 -1.86 9.87 12.26
CA SER A 31 -1.41 11.22 12.56
C SER A 31 0.05 11.33 12.11
N ILE A 32 0.68 12.46 12.34
CA ILE A 32 2.09 12.72 12.00
C ILE A 32 3.04 11.73 12.69
N THR A 33 2.62 11.16 13.83
CA THR A 33 3.32 10.10 14.58
C THR A 33 2.30 9.11 15.16
N GLY A 34 2.80 8.08 15.86
CA GLY A 34 1.96 7.13 16.60
C GLY A 34 1.80 5.78 15.90
N GLN A 35 0.99 4.91 16.49
CA GLN A 35 0.89 3.52 16.05
C GLN A 35 0.30 3.41 14.65
N GLY A 36 -0.78 4.13 14.35
CA GLY A 36 -1.38 4.12 13.00
C GLY A 36 -0.44 4.56 11.89
N PHE A 37 0.54 5.44 12.17
CA PHE A 37 1.59 5.77 11.21
C PHE A 37 2.54 4.57 10.98
N ARG A 38 2.99 3.91 12.04
CA ARG A 38 3.88 2.73 11.97
C ARG A 38 3.21 1.54 11.29
N ASP A 39 1.95 1.28 11.61
CA ASP A 39 1.15 0.21 10.99
C ASP A 39 1.01 0.45 9.48
N SER A 40 0.79 1.71 9.09
CA SER A 40 0.72 2.09 7.67
C SER A 40 2.06 1.85 6.96
N LEU A 41 3.19 2.18 7.59
CA LEU A 41 4.51 1.91 7.03
C LEU A 41 4.77 0.41 6.88
N GLU A 42 4.37 -0.41 7.84
CA GLU A 42 4.54 -1.87 7.76
C GLU A 42 3.78 -2.47 6.58
N ILE A 43 2.52 -2.04 6.37
CA ILE A 43 1.70 -2.47 5.23
C ILE A 43 2.35 -2.06 3.89
N LEU A 44 2.84 -0.83 3.81
CA LEU A 44 3.54 -0.33 2.63
C LEU A 44 4.81 -1.14 2.36
N ASN A 45 5.59 -1.44 3.39
CA ASN A 45 6.85 -2.18 3.28
C ASN A 45 6.62 -3.61 2.74
N LYS A 46 5.57 -4.27 3.25
CA LYS A 46 5.16 -5.61 2.76
C LYS A 46 4.72 -5.57 1.30
N THR A 47 4.05 -4.50 0.88
CA THR A 47 3.47 -4.39 -0.46
C THR A 47 4.52 -3.98 -1.50
N LEU A 48 5.46 -3.12 -1.13
CA LEU A 48 6.47 -2.54 -2.02
C LEU A 48 7.82 -3.25 -1.99
N GLY A 49 7.97 -4.29 -1.16
CA GLY A 49 9.19 -5.11 -1.12
C GLY A 49 10.39 -4.37 -0.51
N GLY A 50 10.16 -3.68 0.61
CA GLY A 50 11.15 -2.81 1.27
C GLY A 50 12.52 -3.41 1.53
#